data_AF-A0A523PJE6-F1
#
_entry.id   AF-A0A523PJE6-F1
#
_cell.length_a   1.000
_cell.length_b   1.000
_cell.length_c   1.000
_cell.angle_alpha   90.00
_cell.angle_beta   90.00
_cell.angle_gamma   90.00
#
_symmetry.space_group_name_H-M   'P 1'
#
loop_
_entity.id
_entity.type
_entity.pdbx_description
1 polymer ?
#
loop_
_entity_poly.entity_id
_entity_poly.type
_entity_poly.pdbx_seq_one_letter_code
_entity_poly.pdbx_strand_id
1 'polypeptide(L)'
;MTKYTALCAASGIVWAGIAWLIGFTQIPGLLWCGLLAAPVIGIITGAVYLPAYRHSRWVRALYALGTLYLAVALFGIAVGVADALRDIPGRSFGGLLLQGVLGTLWGVTFTGYVIILWPLAFANHGFLERYRESSANPQ
;
A
#
# COMPACT_ATOMS: atom_id res chain seq x y z
N MET A 1 -15.07 -12.49 -9.37
CA MET A 1 -14.55 -11.46 -8.43
C MET A 1 -13.52 -12.04 -7.46
N THR A 2 -13.74 -13.22 -6.88
CA THR A 2 -12.88 -13.84 -5.84
C THR A 2 -11.39 -13.96 -6.22
N LYS A 3 -11.07 -14.35 -7.46
CA LYS A 3 -9.67 -14.49 -7.93
C LYS A 3 -8.92 -13.14 -7.98
N TYR A 4 -9.58 -12.06 -8.41
CA TYR A 4 -8.96 -10.72 -8.45
C TYR A 4 -8.71 -10.18 -7.05
N THR A 5 -9.68 -10.34 -6.14
CA THR A 5 -9.53 -9.94 -4.73
C THR A 5 -8.38 -10.70 -4.06
N ALA A 6 -8.28 -12.01 -4.27
CA ALA A 6 -7.17 -12.81 -3.75
C ALA A 6 -5.81 -12.36 -4.30
N LEU A 7 -5.74 -12.01 -5.59
CA LEU A 7 -4.52 -11.50 -6.20
C LEU A 7 -4.15 -10.11 -5.66
N CYS A 8 -5.13 -9.23 -5.42
CA CYS A 8 -4.91 -7.94 -4.78
C CYS A 8 -4.37 -8.12 -3.35
N ALA A 9 -4.94 -9.06 -2.60
CA ALA A 9 -4.45 -9.40 -1.26
C ALA A 9 -3.00 -9.91 -1.29
N ALA A 10 -2.68 -10.84 -2.20
CA ALA A 10 -1.32 -11.36 -2.37
C ALA A 10 -0.33 -10.27 -2.81
N SER A 11 -0.72 -9.40 -3.75
CA SER A 11 0.06 -8.23 -4.15
C SER A 11 0.33 -7.31 -2.96
N GLY A 12 -0.68 -7.07 -2.11
CA GLY A 12 -0.53 -6.32 -0.87
C GLY A 12 0.58 -6.88 0.04
N ILE A 13 0.62 -8.21 0.24
CA ILE A 13 1.67 -8.88 1.03
C ILE A 13 3.05 -8.64 0.43
N VAL A 14 3.20 -8.74 -0.90
CA VAL A 14 4.48 -8.45 -1.59
C VAL A 14 4.92 -7.01 -1.34
N TRP A 15 3.99 -6.05 -1.43
CA TRP A 15 4.25 -4.64 -1.15
C TRP A 15 4.64 -4.40 0.31
N ALA A 16 4.05 -5.11 1.27
CA ALA A 16 4.48 -5.04 2.66
C ALA A 16 5.88 -5.63 2.86
N GLY A 17 6.29 -6.63 2.08
CA GLY A 17 7.68 -7.10 2.03
C GLY A 17 8.65 -6.02 1.53
N ILE A 18 8.28 -5.25 0.52
CA ILE A 18 9.06 -4.10 0.05
C ILE A 18 9.16 -3.03 1.15
N ALA A 19 8.02 -2.68 1.76
CA ALA A 19 7.99 -1.71 2.86
C ALA A 19 8.83 -2.17 4.06
N TRP A 20 8.84 -3.48 4.34
CA TRP A 20 9.69 -4.09 5.34
C TRP A 20 11.17 -3.85 5.03
N LEU A 21 11.63 -4.19 3.83
CA LEU A 21 13.03 -4.02 3.44
C LEU A 21 13.50 -2.56 3.53
N ILE A 22 12.62 -1.61 3.19
CA ILE A 22 12.90 -0.17 3.28
C ILE A 22 12.94 0.29 4.74
N GLY A 23 11.95 -0.10 5.55
CA GLY A 23 11.73 0.42 6.90
C GLY A 23 12.44 -0.34 8.01
N PHE A 24 13.01 -1.52 7.76
CA PHE A 24 13.50 -2.44 8.78
C PHE A 24 14.53 -1.83 9.71
N THR A 25 15.42 -0.98 9.18
CA THR A 25 16.45 -0.32 9.97
C THR A 25 15.91 0.79 10.89
N GLN A 26 14.69 1.26 10.65
CA GLN A 26 14.11 2.41 11.34
C GLN A 26 13.10 2.01 12.43
N ILE A 27 12.22 1.04 12.13
CA ILE A 27 11.10 0.67 13.00
C ILE A 27 10.80 -0.85 13.02
N PRO A 28 11.80 -1.73 13.23
CA PRO A 28 11.66 -3.18 12.97
C PRO A 28 10.51 -3.84 13.76
N GLY A 29 10.26 -3.41 15.00
CA GLY A 29 9.21 -3.98 15.85
C GLY A 29 7.78 -3.62 15.40
N LEU A 30 7.60 -2.52 14.67
CA LEU A 30 6.28 -2.05 14.25
C LEU A 30 5.89 -2.53 12.85
N LEU A 31 6.83 -3.02 12.03
CA LEU A 31 6.52 -3.37 10.64
C LEU A 31 5.61 -4.60 10.50
N TRP A 32 5.51 -5.44 11.54
CA TRP A 32 4.68 -6.65 11.53
C TRP A 32 3.20 -6.34 11.35
N CYS A 33 2.71 -5.24 11.93
CA CYS A 33 1.31 -4.84 11.74
C CYS A 33 1.02 -4.43 10.29
N GLY A 34 2.02 -3.86 9.61
CA GLY A 34 1.94 -3.55 8.19
C GLY A 34 1.79 -4.80 7.33
N LEU A 35 2.51 -5.87 7.67
CA LEU A 35 2.39 -7.17 7.02
C LEU A 35 1.00 -7.80 7.24
N LEU A 36 0.46 -7.70 8.47
CA LEU A 36 -0.88 -8.20 8.80
C LEU A 36 -1.99 -7.39 8.10
N ALA A 37 -1.82 -6.07 7.98
CA ALA A 37 -2.76 -5.20 7.28
C ALA A 37 -2.65 -5.29 5.75
N ALA A 38 -1.53 -5.80 5.24
CA ALA A 38 -1.19 -5.81 3.82
C ALA A 38 -2.27 -6.40 2.89
N PRO A 39 -2.91 -7.55 3.21
CA PRO A 39 -3.97 -8.09 2.37
C PRO A 39 -5.14 -7.11 2.17
N VAL A 40 -5.56 -6.46 3.27
CA VAL A 40 -6.67 -5.51 3.26
C VAL A 40 -6.28 -4.24 2.48
N ILE A 41 -5.05 -3.75 2.68
CA ILE A 41 -4.51 -2.59 1.92
C ILE A 41 -4.49 -2.89 0.42
N GLY A 42 -4.02 -4.08 0.03
CA GLY A 42 -4.00 -4.52 -1.36
C GLY A 42 -5.39 -4.57 -1.99
N ILE A 43 -6.38 -5.10 -1.25
CA ILE A 43 -7.78 -5.12 -1.70
C ILE A 43 -8.34 -3.70 -1.88
N ILE A 44 -8.14 -2.82 -0.89
CA ILE A 44 -8.63 -1.43 -0.94
C ILE A 44 -8.03 -0.70 -2.14
N THR A 45 -6.71 -0.77 -2.30
CA THR A 45 -6.00 -0.08 -3.39
C THR A 45 -6.38 -0.64 -4.76
N GLY A 46 -6.51 -1.97 -4.89
CA GLY A 46 -6.97 -2.61 -6.13
C GLY A 46 -8.42 -2.27 -6.50
N ALA A 47 -9.29 -2.08 -5.50
CA ALA A 47 -10.67 -1.62 -5.71
C ALA A 47 -10.72 -0.15 -6.13
N VAL A 48 -9.95 0.72 -5.48
CA VAL A 48 -9.83 2.15 -5.83
C VAL A 48 -9.23 2.35 -7.21
N TYR A 49 -8.30 1.48 -7.64
CA TYR A 49 -7.70 1.55 -8.97
C TYR A 49 -8.64 1.01 -10.08
N LEU A 50 -9.63 0.18 -9.75
CA LEU A 50 -10.47 -0.51 -10.74
C LEU A 50 -11.09 0.41 -11.82
N PRO A 51 -11.58 1.63 -11.50
CA PRO A 51 -12.09 2.56 -12.50
C PRO A 51 -11.01 3.11 -13.44
N ALA A 52 -9.73 3.04 -13.09
CA ALA A 52 -8.63 3.55 -13.91
C ALA A 52 -8.45 2.76 -15.21
N TYR A 53 -8.82 1.47 -15.24
CA TYR A 53 -8.62 0.59 -16.39
C TYR A 53 -9.36 1.04 -17.67
N ARG A 54 -10.45 1.80 -17.54
CA ARG A 54 -11.19 2.38 -18.68
C ARG A 54 -10.61 3.70 -19.21
N HIS A 55 -9.54 4.21 -18.60
CA HIS A 55 -8.97 5.52 -18.93
C HIS A 55 -7.61 5.42 -19.63
N SER A 56 -7.13 6.55 -20.15
CA SER A 56 -5.85 6.64 -20.86
C SER A 56 -4.66 6.29 -19.96
N ARG A 57 -3.51 5.98 -20.58
CA ARG A 57 -2.27 5.63 -19.85
C ARG A 57 -1.84 6.70 -18.83
N TRP A 58 -2.00 7.98 -19.16
CA TRP A 58 -1.67 9.09 -18.26
C TRP A 58 -2.56 9.12 -17.02
N VAL A 59 -3.87 8.93 -17.20
CA VAL A 59 -4.81 8.87 -16.07
C VAL A 59 -4.50 7.66 -15.19
N ARG A 60 -4.22 6.50 -15.79
CA ARG A 60 -3.78 5.30 -15.07
C ARG A 60 -2.51 5.55 -14.25
N ALA A 61 -1.54 6.28 -14.79
CA ALA A 61 -0.33 6.66 -14.06
C ALA A 61 -0.66 7.54 -12.84
N LEU A 62 -1.55 8.51 -12.97
CA LEU A 62 -2.01 9.33 -11.84
C LEU A 62 -2.77 8.52 -10.79
N TYR A 63 -3.64 7.59 -11.20
CA TYR A 63 -4.30 6.66 -10.27
C TYR A 63 -3.30 5.75 -9.56
N ALA A 64 -2.22 5.34 -10.23
CA ALA A 64 -1.17 4.52 -9.62
C ALA A 64 -0.42 5.32 -8.54
N LEU A 65 -0.17 6.60 -8.80
CA LEU A 65 0.39 7.51 -7.79
C LEU A 65 -0.57 7.67 -6.61
N GLY A 66 -1.85 7.96 -6.87
CA GLY A 66 -2.85 8.14 -5.82
C GLY A 66 -3.02 6.89 -4.94
N THR A 67 -3.06 5.70 -5.57
CA THR A 67 -3.17 4.43 -4.83
C THR A 67 -1.88 4.05 -4.10
N LEU A 68 -0.71 4.45 -4.60
CA LEU A 68 0.55 4.34 -3.85
C LEU A 68 0.49 5.17 -2.56
N TYR A 69 0.13 6.46 -2.63
CA TYR A 69 0.02 7.30 -1.44
C TYR A 69 -1.08 6.82 -0.48
N LEU A 70 -2.20 6.31 -1.00
CA LEU A 70 -3.24 5.68 -0.19
C LEU A 70 -2.69 4.45 0.55
N ALA A 71 -1.97 3.55 -0.13
CA ALA A 71 -1.38 2.36 0.50
C ALA A 71 -0.38 2.75 1.60
N VAL A 72 0.47 3.74 1.34
CA VAL A 72 1.47 4.24 2.29
C VAL A 72 0.80 4.87 3.52
N ALA A 73 -0.29 5.61 3.33
CA ALA A 73 -1.07 6.18 4.43
C ALA A 73 -1.75 5.08 5.27
N LEU A 74 -2.39 4.09 4.64
CA LEU A 74 -3.00 2.96 5.35
C LEU A 74 -1.96 2.13 6.12
N PHE A 75 -0.77 1.93 5.54
CA PHE A 75 0.34 1.31 6.24
C PHE A 75 0.78 2.14 7.45
N GLY A 76 0.88 3.47 7.31
CA GLY A 76 1.17 4.38 8.41
C GLY A 76 0.12 4.34 9.52
N ILE A 77 -1.16 4.19 9.19
CA ILE A 77 -2.22 3.96 10.18
C ILE A 77 -1.96 2.64 10.92
N ALA A 78 -1.66 1.55 10.22
CA ALA A 78 -1.37 0.27 10.87
C ALA A 78 -0.19 0.40 11.85
N VAL A 79 0.88 1.07 11.45
CA VAL A 79 2.05 1.36 12.31
C VAL A 79 1.66 2.21 13.52
N GLY A 80 0.87 3.26 13.33
CA GLY A 80 0.41 4.12 14.41
C GLY A 80 -0.49 3.38 15.41
N VAL A 81 -1.36 2.49 14.93
CA VAL A 81 -2.17 1.61 15.79
C VAL A 81 -1.26 0.68 16.60
N ALA A 82 -0.27 0.05 15.96
CA ALA A 82 0.64 -0.85 16.66
C ALA A 82 1.50 -0.12 17.71
N ASP A 83 1.96 1.10 17.43
CA ASP A 83 2.68 1.89 18.44
C ASP A 83 1.76 2.33 19.56
N ALA A 84 0.48 2.62 19.29
CA ALA A 84 -0.50 2.99 20.32
C ALA A 84 -0.90 1.83 21.23
N LEU A 85 -0.73 0.58 20.78
CA LEU A 85 -0.90 -0.61 21.63
C LEU A 85 0.27 -0.81 22.60
N ARG A 86 1.37 -0.07 22.45
CA ARG A 86 2.46 -0.06 23.42
C ARG A 86 2.07 0.90 24.54
N ASP A 87 1.96 0.37 25.75
CA ASP A 87 1.58 1.14 26.94
C ASP A 87 2.73 2.08 27.37
N ILE A 88 2.85 3.21 26.67
CA ILE A 88 3.89 4.22 26.90
C ILE A 88 3.22 5.52 27.38
N PRO A 89 3.50 5.96 28.63
CA PRO A 89 2.89 7.15 29.21
C PRO A 89 3.11 8.42 28.39
N GLY A 90 2.12 9.31 28.38
CA GLY A 90 2.24 10.65 27.80
C GLY A 90 2.02 10.74 26.28
N ARG A 91 1.54 9.67 25.63
CA ARG A 91 1.25 9.64 24.19
C ARG A 91 -0.25 9.59 23.94
N SER A 92 -0.74 10.39 22.99
CA SER A 92 -2.14 10.35 22.57
C SER A 92 -2.31 9.43 21.35
N PHE A 93 -3.40 8.65 21.33
CA PHE A 93 -3.73 7.74 20.22
C PHE A 93 -3.75 8.48 18.87
N GLY A 94 -4.42 9.62 18.80
CA GLY A 94 -4.49 10.44 17.57
C GLY A 94 -3.13 10.96 17.13
N GLY A 95 -2.25 11.33 18.07
CA GLY A 95 -0.88 11.75 17.77
C GLY A 95 -0.06 10.63 17.12
N LEU A 96 -0.20 9.41 17.62
CA LEU A 96 0.49 8.22 17.09
C LEU A 96 -0.02 7.82 15.70
N LEU A 97 -1.32 7.90 15.45
CA LEU A 97 -1.88 7.69 14.11
C LEU A 97 -1.34 8.72 13.11
N LEU A 98 -1.41 10.00 13.48
CA LEU A 98 -0.93 11.08 12.63
C LEU A 98 0.57 10.96 12.37
N GLN A 99 1.35 10.63 13.39
CA GLN A 99 2.79 10.40 13.28
C GLN A 99 3.10 9.22 12.35
N GLY A 100 2.36 8.11 12.45
CA GLY A 100 2.52 6.96 11.56
C GLY A 100 2.23 7.33 10.10
N VAL A 101 1.11 7.99 9.85
CA VAL A 101 0.72 8.44 8.49
C VAL A 101 1.71 9.44 7.91
N LEU A 102 2.03 10.50 8.65
CA LEU A 102 2.97 11.51 8.17
C LEU A 102 4.36 10.92 8.01
N GLY A 103 4.82 10.12 8.98
CA GLY A 103 6.12 9.46 8.91
C GLY A 103 6.29 8.63 7.63
N THR A 104 5.29 7.83 7.25
CA THR A 104 5.37 7.02 6.04
C THR A 104 5.20 7.84 4.77
N LEU A 105 4.28 8.81 4.74
CA LEU A 105 4.10 9.68 3.57
C LEU A 105 5.36 10.51 3.29
N TRP A 106 5.90 11.15 4.32
CA TRP A 106 7.13 11.93 4.21
C TRP A 106 8.32 11.03 3.88
N GLY A 107 8.37 9.85 4.50
CA GLY A 107 9.37 8.82 4.22
C GLY A 107 9.39 8.38 2.76
N VAL A 108 8.26 8.33 2.06
CA VAL A 108 8.22 8.00 0.62
C VAL A 108 8.52 9.21 -0.26
N THR A 109 8.02 10.39 0.11
CA THR A 109 8.17 11.62 -0.69
C THR A 109 9.59 12.17 -0.65
N PHE A 110 10.12 12.41 0.55
CA PHE A 110 11.36 13.19 0.73
C PHE A 110 12.63 12.37 0.58
N THR A 111 12.56 11.04 0.74
CA THR A 111 13.68 10.14 0.39
C THR A 111 13.80 9.90 -1.12
N GLY A 112 12.77 10.30 -1.90
CA GLY A 112 12.70 10.07 -3.33
C GLY A 112 12.25 8.66 -3.73
N TYR A 113 11.86 7.79 -2.79
CA TYR A 113 11.37 6.44 -3.12
C TYR A 113 10.19 6.47 -4.09
N VAL A 114 9.38 7.53 -4.08
CA VAL A 114 8.29 7.73 -5.05
C VAL A 114 8.75 7.57 -6.51
N ILE A 115 9.98 7.94 -6.87
CA ILE A 115 10.51 7.84 -8.24
C ILE A 115 10.58 6.37 -8.70
N ILE A 116 10.83 5.44 -7.78
CA ILE A 116 10.96 4.02 -8.07
C ILE A 116 9.63 3.30 -7.81
N LEU A 117 8.99 3.60 -6.68
CA LEU A 117 7.76 2.92 -6.25
C LEU A 117 6.57 3.27 -7.14
N TRP A 118 6.52 4.47 -7.73
CA TRP A 118 5.40 4.86 -8.59
C TRP A 118 5.36 4.08 -9.92
N PRO A 119 6.45 3.97 -10.71
CA PRO A 119 6.49 3.08 -11.86
C PRO A 119 6.17 1.63 -11.52
N LEU A 120 6.67 1.14 -10.37
CA LEU A 120 6.35 -0.21 -9.90
C LEU A 120 4.87 -0.38 -9.56
N ALA A 121 4.23 0.60 -8.91
CA ALA A 121 2.80 0.58 -8.63
C ALA A 121 1.98 0.57 -9.93
N PHE A 122 2.39 1.38 -10.92
CA PHE A 122 1.75 1.39 -12.23
C PHE A 122 1.88 0.03 -12.95
N ALA A 123 3.07 -0.56 -12.95
CA ALA A 123 3.33 -1.88 -13.52
C ALA A 123 2.53 -2.99 -12.82
N ASN A 124 2.48 -2.96 -11.48
CA ASN A 124 1.71 -3.89 -10.67
C ASN A 124 0.21 -3.85 -11.03
N HIS A 125 -0.39 -2.67 -11.11
CA HIS A 125 -1.79 -2.56 -11.56
C HIS A 125 -2.00 -3.04 -13.00
N GLY A 126 -1.04 -2.80 -13.90
CA GLY A 126 -1.06 -3.39 -15.25
C GLY A 126 -1.02 -4.92 -15.25
N PHE A 127 -0.26 -5.54 -14.34
CA PHE A 127 -0.24 -6.99 -14.16
C PHE A 127 -1.58 -7.52 -13.64
N LEU A 128 -2.17 -6.85 -12.64
CA LEU A 128 -3.47 -7.21 -12.08
C LEU A 128 -4.59 -7.13 -13.13
N GLU A 129 -4.55 -6.13 -14.02
CA GLU A 129 -5.47 -5.97 -15.15
C GLU A 129 -5.40 -7.17 -16.10
N ARG A 130 -4.19 -7.49 -16.58
CA ARG A 130 -3.97 -8.60 -17.53
C ARG A 130 -4.49 -9.91 -16.97
N TYR A 131 -4.21 -10.20 -15.69
CA TYR A 131 -4.70 -11.42 -15.05
C TYR A 131 -6.24 -11.46 -14.94
N ARG A 132 -6.86 -10.31 -14.66
CA ARG A 132 -8.31 -10.18 -14.62
C ARG A 132 -8.93 -10.46 -16.00
N GLU A 133 -8.34 -9.94 -17.06
CA GLU A 133 -8.78 -10.16 -18.45
C GLU A 133 -8.64 -11.64 -18.85
N SER A 134 -7.49 -12.26 -18.59
CA SER A 134 -7.28 -13.70 -18.87
C SER A 134 -8.23 -14.60 -18.09
N SER A 135 -8.60 -14.22 -16.86
CA SER A 135 -9.56 -14.98 -16.05
C SER A 135 -11.01 -14.81 -16.50
N ALA A 136 -11.33 -13.77 -17.28
CA ALA A 136 -12.67 -13.49 -17.78
C ALA A 136 -12.93 -14.15 -19.15
N ASN A 137 -11.88 -14.53 -19.89
CA ASN A 137 -11.96 -15.22 -21.18
C ASN A 137 -11.18 -16.55 -21.10
N PRO A 138 -11.70 -17.58 -20.41
CA PRO A 138 -11.10 -18.91 -20.47
C PRO A 138 -11.26 -19.44 -21.90
N GLN A 139 -10.14 -19.61 -22.60
CA GLN A 139 -10.12 -20.41 -23.84
C GLN A 139 -10.47 -21.86 -23.53
#